data_AF-A0A453T8C7-F1
#
_entry.id   AF-A0A453T8C7-F1
#
_cell.length_a   1.000
_cell.length_b   1.000
_cell.length_c   1.000
_cell.angle_alpha   90.00
_cell.angle_beta   90.00
_cell.angle_gamma   90.00
#
_symmetry.space_group_name_H-M   'P 1'
#
loop_
_entity.id
_entity.type
_entity.pdbx_description
1 polymer ?
#
loop_
_entity_poly.entity_id
_entity_poly.type
_entity_poly.pdbx_seq_one_letter_code
_entity_poly.pdbx_strand_id
1 'polypeptide(L)'
;DEYLKLGKDSKLKDLKESFKELTDWWKKALDTEGIDSVKISNRLHNTPCVVVTSKYGWSSNMEKIMQAQTLSDASKQAYMRGKRVLEINPRHPIIKELRDKVAQDSDVSRVSLYTPDLCFMNAGSRR
;
A
#
# COMPACT_ATOMS: atom_id res chain seq x y z
N ASP A 1 -8.34 -16.93 -27.45
CA ASP A 1 -8.31 -16.06 -26.25
C ASP A 1 -6.96 -15.85 -25.56
N GLU A 2 -5.82 -16.29 -26.14
CA GLU A 2 -4.49 -15.95 -25.59
C GLU A 2 -4.07 -14.50 -25.86
N TYR A 3 -4.45 -13.94 -27.01
CA TYR A 3 -4.18 -12.54 -27.37
C TYR A 3 -4.81 -11.54 -26.38
N LEU A 4 -5.98 -11.86 -25.83
CA LEU A 4 -6.66 -11.01 -24.84
C LEU A 4 -5.98 -11.04 -23.46
N LYS A 5 -5.35 -12.17 -23.09
CA LYS A 5 -4.53 -12.30 -21.88
C LYS A 5 -3.21 -11.55 -22.01
N LEU A 6 -2.52 -11.70 -23.14
CA LEU A 6 -1.23 -11.05 -23.41
C LEU A 6 -1.33 -9.52 -23.32
N GLY A 7 -2.40 -8.94 -23.88
CA GLY A 7 -2.65 -7.50 -23.82
C GLY A 7 -3.00 -6.97 -22.43
N LYS A 8 -3.53 -7.82 -21.53
CA LYS A 8 -3.88 -7.43 -20.15
C LYS A 8 -2.65 -7.46 -19.24
N ASP A 9 -1.78 -8.43 -19.45
CA ASP A 9 -0.53 -8.58 -18.70
C ASP A 9 0.51 -7.52 -19.08
N SER A 10 0.62 -7.17 -20.37
CA SER A 10 1.48 -6.06 -20.83
C SER A 10 1.05 -4.73 -20.22
N LYS A 11 -0.25 -4.38 -20.32
CA LYS A 11 -0.76 -3.12 -19.75
C LYS A 11 -0.54 -3.00 -18.25
N LEU A 12 -0.60 -4.12 -17.52
CA LEU A 12 -0.34 -4.12 -16.09
C LEU A 12 1.14 -3.94 -15.77
N LYS A 13 2.05 -4.47 -16.59
CA LYS A 13 3.49 -4.25 -16.45
C LYS A 13 3.84 -2.78 -16.68
N ASP A 14 3.39 -2.21 -17.79
CA ASP A 14 3.62 -0.79 -18.13
C ASP A 14 3.07 0.13 -17.03
N LEU A 15 1.91 -0.23 -16.45
CA LEU A 15 1.34 0.51 -15.34
C LEU A 15 2.18 0.38 -14.06
N LYS A 16 2.70 -0.81 -13.75
CA LYS A 16 3.60 -0.98 -12.60
C LYS A 16 4.90 -0.19 -12.77
N GLU A 17 5.46 -0.20 -13.97
CA GLU A 17 6.68 0.55 -14.28
C GLU A 17 6.46 2.06 -14.18
N SER A 18 5.39 2.58 -14.78
CA SER A 18 5.08 4.02 -14.73
C SER A 18 4.76 4.56 -13.33
N PHE A 19 4.43 3.69 -12.37
CA PHE A 19 4.17 4.08 -10.98
C PHE A 19 5.30 3.68 -10.02
N LYS A 20 6.39 3.09 -10.52
CA LYS A 20 7.47 2.56 -9.69
C LYS A 20 8.08 3.63 -8.78
N GLU A 21 8.40 4.79 -9.35
CA GLU A 21 8.97 5.92 -8.60
C GLU A 21 8.04 6.38 -7.47
N LEU A 22 6.74 6.50 -7.74
CA LEU A 22 5.77 6.84 -6.71
C LEU A 22 5.69 5.77 -5.62
N THR A 23 5.68 4.49 -5.98
CA THR A 23 5.61 3.40 -5.00
C THR A 23 6.85 3.32 -4.11
N ASP A 24 8.04 3.55 -4.68
CA ASP A 24 9.30 3.55 -3.95
C ASP A 24 9.38 4.79 -3.03
N TRP A 25 8.97 5.95 -3.54
CA TRP A 25 8.88 7.19 -2.76
C TRP A 25 7.95 7.03 -1.57
N TRP A 26 6.74 6.49 -1.76
CA TRP A 26 5.82 6.23 -0.67
C TRP A 26 6.31 5.19 0.32
N LYS A 27 6.98 4.14 -0.16
CA LYS A 27 7.57 3.14 0.73
C LYS A 27 8.61 3.76 1.66
N LYS A 28 9.40 4.72 1.15
CA LYS A 28 10.36 5.48 1.96
C LYS A 28 9.68 6.49 2.89
N ALA A 29 8.67 7.23 2.39
CA ALA A 29 7.95 8.23 3.18
C ALA A 29 7.15 7.63 4.35
N LEU A 30 6.69 6.37 4.21
CA LEU A 30 5.86 5.67 5.18
C LEU A 30 6.63 4.61 5.99
N ASP A 31 7.96 4.68 6.01
CA ASP A 31 8.79 3.69 6.71
C ASP A 31 8.52 3.68 8.22
N THR A 32 8.31 4.86 8.81
CA THR A 32 7.93 5.03 10.24
C THR A 32 6.48 4.66 10.52
N GLU A 33 5.63 4.67 9.49
CA GLU A 33 4.20 4.36 9.60
C GLU A 33 3.93 2.86 9.57
N GLY A 34 4.98 2.02 9.52
CA GLY A 34 4.92 0.55 9.53
C GLY A 34 4.09 -0.03 8.37
N ILE A 35 4.23 0.57 7.18
CA ILE A 35 3.75 0.02 5.91
C ILE A 35 4.83 -0.88 5.34
N ASP A 36 4.53 -2.16 5.12
CA ASP A 36 5.47 -3.14 4.57
C ASP A 36 5.71 -2.99 3.07
N SER A 37 4.68 -2.63 2.31
CA SER A 37 4.78 -2.49 0.85
C SER A 37 3.72 -1.55 0.28
N VAL A 38 4.00 -0.98 -0.89
CA VAL A 38 3.08 -0.15 -1.67
C VAL A 38 2.84 -0.84 -3.01
N LYS A 39 1.59 -0.98 -3.44
CA LYS A 39 1.26 -1.66 -4.70
C LYS A 39 0.04 -1.05 -5.40
N ILE A 40 0.01 -1.20 -6.71
CA ILE A 40 -1.16 -0.87 -7.53
C ILE A 40 -2.34 -1.80 -7.18
N SER A 41 -3.53 -1.22 -7.07
CA SER A 41 -4.77 -1.93 -6.80
C SER A 41 -5.75 -1.82 -7.96
N ASN A 42 -6.29 -2.96 -8.38
CA ASN A 42 -7.30 -3.05 -9.43
C ASN A 42 -8.73 -3.06 -8.88
N ARG A 43 -8.91 -3.08 -7.54
CA ARG A 43 -10.22 -3.13 -6.87
C ARG A 43 -10.71 -1.76 -6.39
N LEU A 44 -9.88 -0.73 -6.47
CA LEU A 44 -10.24 0.63 -6.08
C LEU A 44 -10.90 1.36 -7.27
N HIS A 45 -12.03 2.00 -7.02
CA HIS A 45 -12.77 2.77 -8.03
C HIS A 45 -12.63 4.27 -7.79
N ASN A 46 -13.34 4.81 -6.79
CA ASN A 46 -13.34 6.23 -6.45
C ASN A 46 -12.35 6.58 -5.33
N THR A 47 -11.81 5.57 -4.66
CA THR A 47 -10.87 5.76 -3.56
C THR A 47 -9.45 5.90 -4.12
N PRO A 48 -8.66 6.91 -3.72
CA PRO A 48 -7.29 7.10 -4.19
C PRO A 48 -6.32 6.03 -3.65
N CYS A 49 -6.42 5.67 -2.38
CA CYS A 49 -5.57 4.67 -1.74
C CYS A 49 -6.25 4.04 -0.52
N VAL A 50 -5.77 2.87 -0.08
CA VAL A 50 -6.20 2.23 1.17
C VAL A 50 -5.07 1.43 1.80
N VAL A 51 -4.97 1.44 3.13
CA VAL A 51 -4.07 0.54 3.86
C VAL A 51 -4.82 -0.74 4.21
N VAL A 52 -4.26 -1.90 3.86
CA VAL A 52 -4.84 -3.21 4.17
C VAL A 52 -3.83 -4.13 4.84
N THR A 53 -4.30 -5.02 5.71
CA THR A 53 -3.48 -6.12 6.22
C THR A 53 -3.31 -7.17 5.13
N SER A 54 -2.09 -7.63 4.92
CA SER A 54 -1.75 -8.72 4.01
C SER A 54 -2.51 -9.99 4.38
N LYS A 55 -3.02 -10.71 3.38
CA LYS A 55 -3.75 -11.97 3.56
C LYS A 55 -2.93 -13.07 4.25
N TYR A 56 -1.61 -12.96 4.22
CA TYR A 56 -0.68 -13.93 4.78
C TYR A 56 -0.13 -13.54 6.17
N GLY A 57 -0.48 -12.34 6.67
CA GLY A 57 -0.14 -11.89 8.01
C GLY A 57 -1.27 -12.18 9.00
N TRP A 58 -0.97 -12.12 10.30
CA TRP A 58 -2.00 -12.20 11.32
C TRP A 58 -2.89 -10.97 11.26
N SER A 59 -4.21 -11.17 11.28
CA SER A 59 -5.15 -10.07 11.49
C SER A 59 -5.00 -9.53 12.91
N SER A 60 -5.41 -8.29 13.17
CA SER A 60 -5.35 -7.71 14.52
C SER A 60 -6.10 -8.54 15.57
N ASN A 61 -7.13 -9.30 15.16
CA ASN A 61 -7.81 -10.26 16.05
C ASN A 61 -6.94 -11.50 16.32
N MET A 62 -6.26 -12.00 15.28
CA MET A 62 -5.34 -13.14 15.39
C MET A 62 -4.09 -12.79 16.20
N GLU A 63 -3.57 -11.57 16.08
CA GLU A 63 -2.48 -11.07 16.91
C GLU A 63 -2.84 -11.13 18.40
N LYS A 64 -4.02 -10.64 18.77
CA LYS A 64 -4.51 -10.67 20.17
C LYS A 64 -4.66 -12.09 20.70
N ILE A 65 -5.27 -12.97 19.93
CA ILE A 65 -5.49 -14.37 20.33
C ILE A 65 -4.14 -15.11 20.47
N MET A 66 -3.20 -14.89 19.55
CA MET A 66 -1.93 -15.59 19.53
C MET A 66 -0.95 -15.08 20.58
N GLN A 67 -0.95 -13.78 20.86
CA GLN A 67 -0.21 -13.19 21.99
C GLN A 67 -0.68 -13.78 23.33
N ALA A 68 -1.97 -14.09 23.45
CA ALA A 68 -2.53 -14.73 24.64
C ALA A 68 -2.23 -16.24 24.73
N GLN A 69 -1.95 -16.92 23.61
CA GLN A 69 -1.81 -18.39 23.56
C GLN A 69 -0.37 -18.89 23.41
N THR A 70 0.58 -18.09 22.91
CA THR A 70 1.93 -18.56 22.54
C THR A 70 3.02 -18.00 23.46
N LEU A 71 3.60 -18.85 24.33
CA LEU A 71 4.74 -18.52 25.21
C LEU A 71 6.10 -18.48 24.49
N SER A 72 6.18 -18.63 23.17
CA SER A 72 7.45 -18.97 22.50
C SER A 72 7.71 -18.12 21.26
N ASP A 73 8.79 -17.35 21.38
CA ASP A 73 9.60 -16.76 20.32
C ASP A 73 9.08 -15.45 19.68
N ALA A 74 9.49 -14.32 20.28
CA ALA A 74 9.23 -12.96 19.80
C ALA A 74 9.69 -12.74 18.34
N SER A 75 10.67 -13.51 17.87
CA SER A 75 11.19 -13.43 16.50
C SER A 75 10.16 -13.86 15.44
N LYS A 76 9.36 -14.91 15.72
CA LYS A 76 8.28 -15.38 14.83
C LYS A 76 7.07 -14.44 14.88
N GLN A 77 6.77 -13.87 16.04
CA GLN A 77 5.69 -12.90 16.21
C GLN A 77 5.94 -11.62 15.39
N ALA A 78 7.19 -11.14 15.31
CA ALA A 78 7.55 -9.96 14.53
C ALA A 78 7.32 -10.16 13.02
N TYR A 79 7.63 -11.34 12.48
CA TYR A 79 7.43 -11.65 11.05
C TYR A 79 5.96 -11.79 10.66
N MET A 80 5.13 -12.23 11.62
CA MET A 80 3.70 -12.47 11.41
C MET A 80 2.81 -11.30 11.82
N ARG A 81 3.37 -10.28 12.49
CA ARG A 81 2.72 -8.99 12.75
C ARG A 81 2.13 -8.49 11.45
N GLY A 82 0.86 -8.10 11.49
CA GLY A 82 0.01 -7.97 10.30
C GLY A 82 0.63 -7.04 9.26
N LYS A 83 1.28 -7.62 8.25
CA LYS A 83 1.99 -6.86 7.21
C LYS A 83 1.03 -5.88 6.55
N ARG A 84 1.24 -4.57 6.68
CA ARG A 84 0.36 -3.55 6.12
C ARG A 84 0.81 -3.18 4.72
N VAL A 85 -0.14 -3.16 3.80
CA VAL A 85 0.10 -2.87 2.39
C VAL A 85 -0.72 -1.65 2.00
N LEU A 86 -0.05 -0.62 1.50
CA LEU A 86 -0.72 0.51 0.86
C LEU A 86 -1.10 0.13 -0.57
N GLU A 87 -2.39 0.12 -0.84
CA GLU A 87 -2.95 -0.11 -2.16
C GLU A 87 -3.33 1.21 -2.82
N ILE A 88 -2.86 1.44 -4.04
CA ILE A 88 -3.01 2.72 -4.74
C ILE A 88 -3.85 2.56 -5.99
N ASN A 89 -4.71 3.53 -6.28
CA ASN A 89 -5.59 3.53 -7.45
C ASN A 89 -4.97 4.34 -8.59
N PRO A 90 -4.41 3.68 -9.64
CA PRO A 90 -3.73 4.37 -10.73
C PRO A 90 -4.70 5.16 -11.64
N ARG A 91 -6.01 4.94 -11.49
CA ARG A 91 -7.04 5.64 -12.27
C ARG A 91 -7.48 6.94 -11.62
N HIS A 92 -7.21 7.12 -10.33
CA HIS A 92 -7.66 8.29 -9.58
C HIS A 92 -6.83 9.53 -9.95
N PRO A 93 -7.45 10.69 -10.25
CA PRO A 93 -6.74 11.90 -10.69
C PRO A 93 -5.63 12.34 -9.73
N ILE A 94 -5.91 12.36 -8.42
CA ILE A 94 -4.92 12.71 -7.38
C ILE A 94 -3.68 11.81 -7.44
N ILE A 95 -3.86 10.51 -7.70
CA ILE A 95 -2.75 9.55 -7.73
C ILE A 95 -1.89 9.75 -8.98
N LYS A 96 -2.49 10.14 -10.10
CA LYS A 96 -1.76 10.48 -11.34
C LYS A 96 -0.98 11.78 -11.18
N GLU A 97 -1.62 12.82 -10.66
CA GLU A 97 -0.97 14.11 -10.40
C GLU A 97 0.19 13.94 -9.42
N LEU A 98 0.00 13.12 -8.39
CA LEU A 98 1.03 12.80 -7.42
C LEU A 98 2.22 12.06 -8.05
N ARG A 99 1.97 11.08 -8.92
CA ARG A 99 3.03 10.42 -9.69
C ARG A 99 3.84 11.45 -10.49
N ASP A 100 3.16 12.36 -11.19
CA ASP A 100 3.80 13.36 -12.04
C ASP A 100 4.64 14.35 -11.21
N LYS A 101 4.16 14.72 -10.03
CA LYS A 101 4.91 15.55 -9.07
C LYS A 101 6.16 14.84 -8.57
N VAL A 102 6.05 13.58 -8.13
CA VAL A 102 7.20 12.80 -7.64
C VAL A 102 8.27 12.60 -8.72
N ALA A 103 7.86 12.45 -9.99
CA ALA A 103 8.77 12.34 -11.12
C ALA A 103 9.51 13.67 -11.43
N GLN A 104 8.90 14.82 -11.10
CA GLN A 104 9.49 16.15 -11.33
C GLN A 104 10.31 16.65 -10.13
N ASP A 105 9.85 16.37 -8.92
CA ASP A 105 10.43 16.80 -7.66
C ASP A 105 10.20 15.72 -6.60
N SER A 106 11.30 15.15 -6.09
CA SER A 106 11.26 14.07 -5.10
C SER A 106 11.27 14.57 -3.65
N ASP A 107 11.22 15.89 -3.41
CA ASP A 107 11.27 16.47 -2.07
C ASP A 107 10.13 15.94 -1.18
N VAL A 108 10.54 15.15 -0.20
CA VAL A 108 9.73 14.31 0.70
C VAL A 108 8.83 15.16 1.59
N SER A 109 9.19 16.42 1.80
CA SER A 109 8.70 17.27 2.89
C SER A 109 7.27 17.78 2.69
N ARG A 110 6.88 18.10 1.44
CA ARG A 110 5.59 18.76 1.16
C ARG A 110 4.44 17.82 0.89
N VAL A 111 4.73 16.60 0.46
CA VAL A 111 3.72 15.63 0.00
C VAL A 111 3.36 14.64 1.11
N SER A 112 4.30 14.34 2.02
CA SER A 112 4.09 13.43 3.16
C SER A 112 2.92 13.86 4.06
N LEU A 113 2.65 15.17 4.17
CA LEU A 113 1.53 15.71 4.96
C LEU A 113 0.15 15.28 4.46
N TYR A 114 -0.01 14.97 3.16
CA TYR A 114 -1.32 14.64 2.58
C TYR A 114 -1.62 13.13 2.61
N THR A 115 -0.60 12.30 2.77
CA THR A 115 -0.70 10.84 2.64
C THR A 115 -1.51 10.12 3.72
N PRO A 116 -1.32 10.43 5.01
CA PRO A 116 -2.07 9.77 6.07
C PRO A 116 -3.56 10.04 5.94
N ASP A 117 -3.97 11.31 5.82
CA ASP A 117 -5.38 11.69 5.77
C ASP A 117 -6.10 11.08 4.57
N LEU A 118 -5.45 11.02 3.39
CA LEU A 118 -6.06 10.50 2.17
C LEU A 118 -6.40 9.00 2.25
N CYS A 119 -5.59 8.21 2.95
CA CYS A 119 -5.76 6.75 3.02
C CYS A 119 -6.51 6.29 4.29
N PHE A 120 -6.46 7.05 5.39
CA PHE A 120 -7.16 6.70 6.65
C PHE A 120 -8.64 7.09 6.66
N MET A 121 -9.07 8.10 5.90
CA MET A 121 -10.47 8.53 5.86
C MET A 121 -11.47 7.44 5.42
N ASN A 122 -11.02 6.41 4.70
CA ASN A 122 -11.89 5.37 4.16
C ASN A 122 -11.70 3.98 4.79
N ALA A 123 -10.73 3.82 5.70
CA ALA A 123 -10.40 2.52 6.30
C ALA A 123 -11.23 2.18 7.56
N GLY A 124 -12.20 3.01 7.96
CA GLY A 124 -13.08 2.72 9.10
C GLY A 124 -12.41 2.73 10.48
N SER A 125 -11.08 2.83 10.55
CA SER A 125 -10.37 3.11 11.80
C SER A 125 -10.44 4.60 12.11
N ARG A 126 -11.57 5.02 12.70
CA ARG A 126 -11.58 6.24 13.51
C ARG A 126 -10.56 6.05 14.63
N ARG A 127 -9.68 7.05 14.80
CA ARG A 127 -9.05 7.28 16.10
C ARG A 127 -10.13 7.51 17.15
#